data_AF-A0A936A2Y5-F1
#
_entry.id   AF-A0A936A2Y5-F1
#
_cell.length_a   1.000
_cell.length_b   1.000
_cell.length_c   1.000
_cell.angle_alpha   90.00
_cell.angle_beta   90.00
_cell.angle_gamma   90.00
#
_symmetry.space_group_name_H-M   'P 1'
#
loop_
_entity.id
_entity.type
_entity.pdbx_description
1 polymer ?
#
loop_
_entity_poly.entity_id
_entity_poly.type
_entity_poly.pdbx_seq_one_letter_code
_entity_poly.pdbx_strand_id
1 'polypeptide(L)'
;MATNLPFGSGASVGVNHRRRALFTALTESMSDAARVHDLFHFCEEFCKTEPKFLVNRYLMRVEQAGKINERERQTIAKALYLALSRAYDQLSRYPAHLVGDAEPHDIHHGKLTGHPSDASAFSDFSVPSSPSRATPDRLKSDREAKHKIFQTVMAHLATRLYHAIGYRPARIGITLRDATIQSNADSATLSMLIDWIDGDLQEDAIPEHLPLDEMREALRVFYLCMSNLAGRSSAAQTLAEALKLAATLHEAQRFAPKLLV
;
A
#
# COMPACT_ATOMS: atom_id res chain seq x y z
N MET A 1 6.34 43.97 9.45
CA MET A 1 6.10 42.91 10.45
C MET A 1 5.21 41.88 9.80
N ALA A 2 5.78 40.79 9.28
CA ALA A 2 5.03 39.69 8.70
C ALA A 2 4.93 38.58 9.76
N THR A 3 3.72 38.26 10.18
CA THR A 3 3.40 37.20 11.13
C THR A 3 3.55 35.84 10.46
N ASN A 4 4.51 35.05 10.95
CA ASN A 4 4.67 33.63 10.64
C ASN A 4 3.44 32.87 11.15
N LEU A 5 2.69 32.23 10.25
CA LEU A 5 1.71 31.22 10.60
C LEU A 5 2.45 29.90 10.89
N PRO A 6 2.15 29.19 11.99
CA PRO A 6 2.74 27.90 12.25
C PRO A 6 2.13 26.87 11.29
N PHE A 7 2.98 26.25 10.47
CA PHE A 7 2.65 25.02 9.76
C PHE A 7 2.46 23.91 10.81
N GLY A 8 1.24 23.73 11.28
CA GLY A 8 0.83 22.57 12.06
C GLY A 8 0.92 21.32 11.20
N SER A 9 2.01 20.59 11.33
CA SER A 9 2.20 19.26 10.74
C SER A 9 1.30 18.27 11.48
N GLY A 10 0.09 18.06 10.96
CA GLY A 10 -0.79 16.99 11.43
C GLY A 10 -0.11 15.64 11.16
N ALA A 11 0.55 15.10 12.18
CA ALA A 11 1.15 13.78 12.11
C ALA A 11 0.01 12.77 11.88
N SER A 12 -0.08 12.24 10.65
CA SER A 12 -1.06 11.23 10.30
C SER A 12 -0.91 10.01 11.22
N VAL A 13 -1.99 9.25 11.43
CA VAL A 13 -2.01 8.03 12.27
C VAL A 13 -0.84 7.08 11.95
N GLY A 14 -0.37 7.05 10.70
CA GLY A 14 0.82 6.30 10.27
C GLY A 14 2.15 6.77 10.87
N VAL A 15 2.33 8.07 11.14
CA VAL A 15 3.56 8.62 11.75
C VAL A 15 3.72 8.12 13.18
N ASN A 16 2.65 8.17 13.98
CA ASN A 16 2.69 7.74 15.38
C ASN A 16 2.84 6.23 15.54
N HIS A 17 2.23 5.43 14.66
CA HIS A 17 2.45 3.99 14.61
C HIS A 17 3.92 3.64 14.30
N ARG A 18 4.51 4.31 13.30
CA ARG A 18 5.94 4.11 12.95
C ARG A 18 6.88 4.48 14.10
N ARG A 19 6.65 5.61 14.78
CA ARG A 19 7.43 6.01 15.96
C ARG A 19 7.37 4.94 17.04
N ARG A 20 6.18 4.45 17.39
CA ARG A 20 6.01 3.37 18.36
C ARG A 20 6.68 2.07 17.94
N ALA A 21 6.59 1.71 16.67
CA ALA A 21 7.22 0.51 16.13
C ALA A 21 8.75 0.61 16.20
N LEU A 22 9.32 1.77 15.85
CA LEU A 22 10.76 2.02 15.98
C LEU A 22 11.21 1.95 17.44
N PHE A 23 10.51 2.64 18.34
CA PHE A 23 10.85 2.62 19.75
C PHE A 23 10.80 1.19 20.30
N THR A 24 9.74 0.45 20.00
CA THR A 24 9.60 -0.96 20.38
C THR A 24 10.77 -1.79 19.87
N ALA A 25 11.09 -1.70 18.57
CA ALA A 25 12.16 -2.47 17.96
C ALA A 25 13.53 -2.15 18.56
N LEU A 26 13.82 -0.87 18.83
CA LEU A 26 15.07 -0.45 19.45
C LEU A 26 15.17 -0.97 20.89
N THR A 27 14.10 -0.88 21.68
CA THR A 27 14.07 -1.40 23.06
C THR A 27 14.15 -2.93 23.14
N GLU A 28 13.63 -3.64 22.13
CA GLU A 28 13.73 -5.11 22.06
C GLU A 28 15.10 -5.59 21.56
N SER A 29 15.77 -4.78 20.75
CA SER A 29 17.06 -5.15 20.14
C SER A 29 18.27 -4.69 20.95
N MET A 30 18.10 -3.71 21.85
CA MET A 30 19.19 -3.02 22.52
C MET A 30 18.83 -2.72 23.98
N SER A 31 19.78 -2.99 24.88
CA SER A 31 19.61 -2.75 26.33
C SER A 31 20.02 -1.33 26.76
N ASP A 32 20.73 -0.61 25.90
CA ASP A 32 21.28 0.72 26.20
C ASP A 32 20.27 1.82 25.87
N ALA A 33 19.66 2.39 26.90
CA ALA A 33 18.64 3.43 26.78
C ALA A 33 19.17 4.71 26.10
N ALA A 34 20.44 5.08 26.32
CA ALA A 34 21.00 6.28 25.68
C ALA A 34 21.14 6.08 24.16
N ARG A 35 21.60 4.89 23.74
CA ARG A 35 21.65 4.54 22.30
C ARG A 35 20.26 4.46 21.67
N VAL A 36 19.27 3.90 22.38
CA VAL A 36 17.87 3.86 21.90
C VAL A 36 17.36 5.29 21.66
N HIS A 37 17.61 6.21 22.58
CA HIS A 37 17.19 7.61 22.46
C HIS A 37 17.89 8.30 21.28
N ASP A 38 19.20 8.12 21.13
CA ASP A 38 19.98 8.69 20.03
C ASP A 38 19.50 8.21 18.65
N LEU A 39 19.19 6.92 18.53
CA LEU A 39 18.67 6.33 17.30
C LEU A 39 17.25 6.79 17.00
N PHE A 40 16.41 6.89 18.03
CA PHE A 40 15.06 7.41 17.90
C PHE A 40 15.07 8.87 17.42
N HIS A 41 15.92 9.73 17.99
CA HIS A 41 16.10 11.11 17.53
C HIS A 41 16.67 11.19 16.11
N PHE A 42 17.60 10.31 15.76
CA PHE A 42 18.12 10.24 14.41
C PHE A 42 17.01 9.92 13.39
N CYS A 43 16.04 9.08 13.76
CA CYS A 43 14.86 8.83 12.94
C CYS A 43 13.99 10.08 12.77
N GLU A 44 13.78 10.88 13.81
CA GLU A 44 13.00 12.11 13.71
C GLU A 44 13.66 13.11 12.73
N GLU A 45 14.99 13.26 12.78
CA GLU A 45 15.74 14.09 11.82
C GLU A 45 15.73 13.50 10.41
N PHE A 46 15.85 12.18 10.29
CA PHE A 46 15.72 11.47 9.02
C PHE A 46 14.33 11.71 8.40
N CYS A 47 13.26 11.66 9.19
CA CYS A 47 11.89 11.90 8.72
C CYS A 47 11.63 13.35 8.29
N LYS A 48 12.42 14.33 8.75
CA LYS A 48 12.32 15.72 8.26
C LYS A 48 12.88 15.91 6.86
N THR A 49 13.87 15.11 6.49
CA THR A 49 14.60 15.23 5.22
C THR A 49 14.15 14.22 4.18
N GLU A 50 13.58 13.10 4.61
CA GLU A 50 13.11 12.04 3.72
C GLU A 50 11.57 12.04 3.66
N PRO A 51 10.97 12.18 2.48
CA PRO A 51 9.51 12.23 2.33
C PRO A 51 8.83 10.89 2.68
N LYS A 52 9.59 9.78 2.76
CA LYS A 52 9.08 8.43 3.07
C LYS A 52 10.02 7.73 4.06
N PHE A 53 9.46 7.08 5.08
CA PHE A 53 10.24 6.29 6.03
C PHE A 53 10.46 4.87 5.50
N LEU A 54 11.65 4.64 4.95
CA LEU A 54 12.08 3.31 4.48
C LEU A 54 13.03 2.69 5.51
N VAL A 55 12.63 1.56 6.11
CA VAL A 55 13.40 0.86 7.15
C VAL A 55 14.85 0.61 6.73
N ASN A 56 15.07 0.04 5.54
CA ASN A 56 16.41 -0.24 5.06
C ASN A 56 17.23 1.03 4.79
N ARG A 57 16.61 2.11 4.29
CA ARG A 57 17.30 3.39 4.02
C ARG A 57 17.67 4.10 5.31
N TYR A 58 16.77 4.14 6.29
CA TYR A 58 17.03 4.64 7.63
C TYR A 58 18.20 3.90 8.26
N LEU A 59 18.13 2.56 8.28
CA LEU A 59 19.17 1.73 8.89
C LEU A 59 20.52 1.83 8.17
N MET A 60 20.54 1.97 6.85
CA MET A 60 21.76 2.29 6.10
C MET A 60 22.34 3.65 6.48
N ARG A 61 21.51 4.69 6.64
CA ARG A 61 21.99 6.02 7.07
C ARG A 61 22.54 5.99 8.50
N VAL A 62 21.93 5.21 9.38
CA VAL A 62 22.41 5.01 10.76
C VAL A 62 23.75 4.28 10.77
N GLU A 63 23.90 3.25 9.94
CA GLU A 63 25.16 2.50 9.77
C GLU A 63 26.26 3.40 9.18
N GLN A 64 25.95 4.17 8.13
CA GLN A 64 26.87 5.14 7.52
C GLN A 64 27.30 6.23 8.51
N ALA A 65 26.43 6.60 9.45
CA ALA A 65 26.74 7.53 10.53
C ALA A 65 27.53 6.88 11.69
N GLY A 66 27.88 5.60 11.59
CA GLY A 66 28.68 4.87 12.59
C GLY A 66 27.96 4.58 13.90
N LYS A 67 26.62 4.69 13.94
CA LYS A 67 25.83 4.50 15.17
C LYS A 67 25.48 3.03 15.46
N ILE A 68 25.46 2.20 14.41
CA ILE A 68 25.25 0.75 14.47
C ILE A 68 26.20 0.03 13.51
N ASN A 69 26.49 -1.24 13.78
CA ASN A 69 27.22 -2.12 12.85
C ASN A 69 26.27 -2.99 12.00
N GLU A 70 26.80 -3.67 10.99
CA GLU A 70 26.03 -4.54 10.06
C GLU A 70 25.19 -5.62 10.77
N ARG A 71 25.71 -6.20 11.86
CA ARG A 71 24.99 -7.22 12.63
C ARG A 71 23.82 -6.62 13.40
N GLU A 72 24.03 -5.46 14.03
CA GLU A 72 22.97 -4.69 14.68
C GLU A 72 21.93 -4.24 13.65
N ARG A 73 22.36 -3.83 12.44
CA ARG A 73 21.48 -3.44 11.34
C ARG A 73 20.48 -4.54 10.98
N GLN A 74 20.94 -5.77 10.78
CA GLN A 74 20.07 -6.91 10.44
C GLN A 74 19.11 -7.25 11.60
N THR A 75 19.59 -7.16 12.83
CA THR A 75 18.80 -7.45 14.04
C THR A 75 17.69 -6.41 14.22
N ILE A 76 18.02 -5.13 14.14
CA ILE A 76 17.07 -4.02 14.25
C ILE A 76 16.10 -4.03 13.07
N ALA A 77 16.57 -4.33 11.85
CA ALA A 77 15.67 -4.47 10.69
C ALA A 77 14.59 -5.52 10.95
N LYS A 78 14.99 -6.72 11.40
CA LYS A 78 14.05 -7.80 11.72
C LYS A 78 13.09 -7.41 12.83
N ALA A 79 13.59 -6.82 13.92
CA ALA A 79 12.76 -6.36 15.03
C ALA A 79 11.78 -5.25 14.59
N LEU A 80 12.21 -4.35 13.70
CA LEU A 80 11.41 -3.24 13.20
C LEU A 80 10.31 -3.72 12.25
N TYR A 81 10.60 -4.67 11.35
CA TYR A 81 9.56 -5.31 10.54
C TYR A 81 8.55 -6.07 11.42
N LEU A 82 9.01 -6.75 12.48
CA LEU A 82 8.13 -7.41 13.44
C LEU A 82 7.27 -6.40 14.22
N ALA A 83 7.86 -5.31 14.72
CA ALA A 83 7.13 -4.27 15.44
C ALA A 83 6.09 -3.56 14.54
N LEU A 84 6.45 -3.23 13.31
CA LEU A 84 5.52 -2.63 12.34
C LEU A 84 4.32 -3.54 12.01
N SER A 85 4.45 -4.86 12.22
CA SER A 85 3.34 -5.81 12.05
C SER A 85 2.37 -5.88 13.24
N ARG A 86 2.73 -5.30 14.39
CA ARG A 86 1.91 -5.32 15.61
C ARG A 86 0.87 -4.20 15.59
N ALA A 87 -0.24 -4.45 16.28
CA ALA A 87 -1.27 -3.43 16.47
C ALA A 87 -0.73 -2.27 17.32
N TYR A 88 -1.22 -1.05 17.09
CA TYR A 88 -0.75 0.15 17.79
C TYR A 88 -0.74 0.02 19.32
N ASP A 89 -1.73 -0.68 19.87
CA ASP A 89 -1.89 -0.90 21.31
C ASP A 89 -0.92 -1.92 21.89
N GLN A 90 -0.30 -2.74 21.05
CA GLN A 90 0.70 -3.75 21.43
C GLN A 90 2.14 -3.21 21.37
N LEU A 91 2.31 -1.97 20.95
CA LEU A 91 3.62 -1.31 20.83
C LEU A 91 3.96 -0.54 22.11
N SER A 92 5.24 -0.56 22.45
CA SER A 92 5.79 0.22 23.56
C SER A 92 5.55 1.71 23.34
N ARG A 93 5.10 2.38 24.40
CA ARG A 93 4.97 3.84 24.39
C ARG A 93 6.37 4.45 24.52
N TYR A 94 6.72 5.37 23.63
CA TYR A 94 7.94 6.15 23.76
C TYR A 94 7.71 7.30 24.76
N PRO A 95 8.72 7.69 25.56
CA PRO A 95 8.65 8.84 26.44
C PRO A 95 8.29 10.14 25.69
N ALA A 96 7.41 10.96 26.28
CA ALA A 96 6.91 12.18 25.65
C ALA A 96 8.02 13.21 25.33
N HIS A 97 9.15 13.18 26.06
CA HIS A 97 10.29 14.06 25.81
C HIS A 97 11.08 13.72 24.53
N LEU A 98 10.80 12.58 23.89
CA LEU A 98 11.46 12.15 22.66
C LEU A 98 10.83 12.72 21.39
N VAL A 99 9.64 13.33 21.49
CA VAL A 99 8.98 14.01 20.38
C VAL A 99 8.76 15.46 20.80
N GLY A 100 9.45 16.38 20.13
CA GLY A 100 9.17 17.81 20.29
C GLY A 100 7.76 18.10 19.79
N ASP A 101 6.96 18.74 20.64
CA ASP A 101 5.54 19.08 20.49
C ASP A 101 4.55 17.97 20.88
N ALA A 102 4.06 18.11 22.10
CA ALA A 102 2.97 17.33 22.69
C ALA A 102 1.63 17.72 22.05
N GLU A 103 0.88 16.74 21.55
CA GLU A 103 -0.54 16.90 21.17
C GLU A 103 -1.36 15.69 21.68
N PRO A 104 -2.66 15.88 21.99
CA PRO A 104 -3.46 14.99 22.82
C PRO A 104 -4.19 13.89 22.01
N HIS A 105 -4.53 12.82 22.71
CA HIS A 105 -5.25 11.65 22.22
C HIS A 105 -6.72 11.95 21.84
N ASP A 106 -7.18 11.42 20.70
CA ASP A 106 -8.61 11.27 20.41
C ASP A 106 -8.97 9.83 20.03
N ILE A 107 -9.98 9.31 20.73
CA ILE A 107 -10.56 7.97 20.62
C ILE A 107 -11.96 8.14 20.05
N HIS A 108 -12.24 7.65 18.85
CA HIS A 108 -13.63 7.45 18.42
C HIS A 108 -13.81 6.18 17.58
N HIS A 109 -14.45 5.19 18.22
CA HIS A 109 -15.11 4.04 17.63
C HIS A 109 -16.50 4.42 17.10
N GLY A 110 -16.90 3.93 15.91
CA GLY A 110 -18.29 3.86 15.44
C GLY A 110 -18.39 2.92 14.23
N LYS A 111 -18.84 1.67 14.37
CA LYS A 111 -20.21 1.09 14.39
C LYS A 111 -20.80 0.85 12.98
N LEU A 112 -20.99 -0.44 12.65
CA LEU A 112 -21.53 -1.05 11.42
C LEU A 112 -23.07 -1.00 11.36
N THR A 113 -23.65 -0.78 10.17
CA THR A 113 -24.99 -1.17 9.67
C THR A 113 -25.03 -0.91 8.15
N GLY A 114 -25.62 -1.65 7.20
CA GLY A 114 -26.45 -2.85 7.14
C GLY A 114 -26.68 -3.23 5.64
N HIS A 115 -27.17 -4.45 5.36
CA HIS A 115 -27.46 -4.96 4.01
C HIS A 115 -28.73 -4.34 3.37
N PRO A 116 -28.87 -4.43 2.04
CA PRO A 116 -29.87 -5.38 1.51
C PRO A 116 -29.35 -6.29 0.38
N SER A 117 -30.12 -7.35 0.16
CA SER A 117 -29.93 -8.46 -0.79
C SER A 117 -30.56 -8.20 -2.15
N ASP A 118 -30.05 -8.93 -3.14
CA ASP A 118 -30.73 -9.58 -4.27
C ASP A 118 -30.27 -9.24 -5.69
N ALA A 119 -30.23 -10.33 -6.45
CA ALA A 119 -29.53 -10.61 -7.69
C ALA A 119 -30.04 -9.85 -8.92
N SER A 120 -29.11 -9.51 -9.81
CA SER A 120 -29.20 -9.53 -11.28
C SER A 120 -28.32 -8.42 -11.86
N ALA A 121 -27.11 -8.76 -12.31
CA ALA A 121 -26.20 -7.80 -12.96
C ALA A 121 -25.40 -8.44 -14.11
N PHE A 122 -25.98 -9.43 -14.79
CA PHE A 122 -25.41 -10.07 -15.98
C PHE A 122 -26.36 -9.96 -17.17
N SER A 123 -26.85 -8.76 -17.46
CA SER A 123 -27.50 -8.47 -18.75
C SER A 123 -27.55 -6.97 -18.94
N ASP A 124 -26.57 -6.45 -19.68
CA ASP A 124 -26.75 -5.55 -20.82
C ASP A 124 -25.42 -4.85 -21.13
N PHE A 125 -25.30 -4.32 -22.35
CA PHE A 125 -24.14 -3.65 -22.96
C PHE A 125 -23.25 -4.51 -23.87
N SER A 126 -23.85 -4.87 -25.00
CA SER A 126 -23.16 -5.09 -26.28
C SER A 126 -23.00 -3.77 -27.02
N VAL A 127 -21.77 -3.37 -27.37
CA VAL A 127 -21.51 -2.37 -28.44
C VAL A 127 -20.30 -2.89 -29.25
N PRO A 128 -20.32 -2.82 -30.60
CA PRO A 128 -19.38 -3.51 -31.46
C PRO A 128 -18.10 -2.69 -31.70
N SER A 129 -16.95 -3.36 -31.75
CA SER A 129 -15.66 -2.77 -32.12
C SER A 129 -15.38 -2.98 -33.61
N SER A 130 -15.24 -1.88 -34.37
CA SER A 130 -14.67 -1.88 -35.72
C SER A 130 -13.15 -1.75 -35.67
N PRO A 131 -12.38 -2.47 -36.51
CA PRO A 131 -10.93 -2.35 -36.53
C PRO A 131 -10.52 -1.15 -37.40
N SER A 132 -9.89 -0.14 -36.80
CA SER A 132 -9.25 0.96 -37.54
C SER A 132 -7.75 0.89 -37.30
N ARG A 133 -6.95 0.85 -38.37
CA ARG A 133 -5.47 0.89 -38.33
C ARG A 133 -5.03 2.07 -37.46
N ALA A 134 -4.40 1.77 -36.33
CA ALA A 134 -3.97 2.78 -35.38
C ALA A 134 -2.65 3.43 -35.81
N THR A 135 -2.63 4.76 -35.85
CA THR A 135 -1.41 5.57 -35.94
C THR A 135 -0.60 5.47 -34.63
N PRO A 136 0.72 5.72 -34.66
CA PRO A 136 1.58 5.61 -33.47
C PRO A 136 1.10 6.45 -32.27
N ASP A 137 0.51 7.64 -32.52
CA ASP A 137 -0.08 8.46 -31.45
C ASP A 137 -1.35 7.84 -30.83
N ARG A 138 -2.17 7.14 -31.64
CA ARG A 138 -3.31 6.37 -31.12
C ARG A 138 -2.84 5.20 -30.27
N LEU A 139 -1.79 4.49 -30.69
CA LEU A 139 -1.23 3.37 -29.93
C LEU A 139 -0.70 3.81 -28.56
N LYS A 140 -0.02 4.96 -28.50
CA LYS A 140 0.45 5.54 -27.24
C LYS A 140 -0.72 5.89 -26.32
N SER A 141 -1.75 6.54 -26.87
CA SER A 141 -2.90 6.95 -26.07
C SER A 141 -3.80 5.78 -25.64
N ASP A 142 -3.94 4.74 -26.47
CA ASP A 142 -4.63 3.50 -26.11
C ASP A 142 -3.88 2.76 -25.00
N ARG A 143 -2.54 2.84 -24.98
CA ARG A 143 -1.71 2.30 -23.90
C ARG A 143 -1.91 3.06 -22.58
N GLU A 144 -1.93 4.39 -22.63
CA GLU A 144 -2.22 5.24 -21.46
C GLU A 144 -3.62 4.96 -20.91
N ALA A 145 -4.62 4.84 -21.78
CA ALA A 145 -6.00 4.52 -21.40
C ALA A 145 -6.10 3.15 -20.70
N LYS A 146 -5.45 2.12 -21.27
CA LYS A 146 -5.36 0.78 -20.64
C LYS A 146 -4.77 0.84 -19.25
N HIS A 147 -3.66 1.54 -19.11
CA HIS A 147 -2.93 1.64 -17.86
C HIS A 147 -3.73 2.36 -16.78
N LYS A 148 -4.39 3.47 -17.13
CA LYS A 148 -5.23 4.22 -16.19
C LYS A 148 -6.43 3.41 -15.69
N ILE A 149 -7.06 2.65 -16.58
CA ILE A 149 -8.15 1.73 -16.23
C ILE A 149 -7.65 0.63 -15.30
N PHE A 150 -6.50 0.02 -15.61
CA PHE A 150 -5.88 -0.99 -14.76
C PHE A 150 -5.55 -0.45 -13.36
N GLN A 151 -4.90 0.70 -13.26
CA GLN A 151 -4.61 1.39 -11.99
C GLN A 151 -5.88 1.62 -11.18
N THR A 152 -6.95 2.09 -11.82
CA THR A 152 -8.22 2.38 -11.16
C THR A 152 -8.87 1.13 -10.59
N VAL A 153 -8.87 0.04 -11.36
CA VAL A 153 -9.41 -1.26 -10.90
C VAL A 153 -8.59 -1.78 -9.72
N MET A 154 -7.27 -1.80 -9.87
CA MET A 154 -6.35 -2.29 -8.84
C MET A 154 -6.50 -1.47 -7.56
N ALA A 155 -6.43 -0.14 -7.63
CA ALA A 155 -6.55 0.75 -6.48
C ALA A 155 -7.83 0.48 -5.68
N HIS A 156 -8.97 0.33 -6.38
CA HIS A 156 -10.24 0.01 -5.72
C HIS A 156 -10.20 -1.35 -5.00
N LEU A 157 -9.67 -2.39 -5.66
CA LEU A 157 -9.50 -3.70 -5.05
C LEU A 157 -8.60 -3.64 -3.81
N ALA A 158 -7.48 -2.94 -3.90
CA ALA A 158 -6.55 -2.82 -2.79
C ALA A 158 -7.12 -2.04 -1.61
N THR A 159 -7.80 -0.91 -1.84
CA THR A 159 -8.51 -0.19 -0.78
C THR A 159 -9.47 -1.11 -0.03
N ARG A 160 -10.23 -1.93 -0.76
CA ARG A 160 -11.21 -2.86 -0.18
C ARG A 160 -10.53 -4.00 0.57
N LEU A 161 -9.43 -4.53 0.04
CA LEU A 161 -8.59 -5.51 0.72
C LEU A 161 -8.01 -4.96 2.03
N TYR A 162 -7.53 -3.72 2.02
CA TYR A 162 -6.98 -3.06 3.20
C TYR A 162 -8.05 -2.78 4.26
N HIS A 163 -9.26 -2.41 3.86
CA HIS A 163 -10.38 -2.28 4.79
C HIS A 163 -10.78 -3.62 5.40
N ALA A 164 -10.77 -4.71 4.62
CA ALA A 164 -11.15 -6.04 5.12
C ALA A 164 -10.12 -6.62 6.10
N ILE A 165 -8.83 -6.30 5.93
CA ILE A 165 -7.72 -6.97 6.66
C ILE A 165 -7.04 -6.03 7.67
N GLY A 166 -7.34 -4.73 7.61
CA GLY A 166 -6.88 -3.72 8.56
C GLY A 166 -5.44 -3.25 8.33
N TYR A 167 -5.10 -2.81 7.10
CA TYR A 167 -3.78 -2.28 6.73
C TYR A 167 -2.60 -3.11 7.27
N ARG A 168 -2.56 -4.40 6.91
CA ARG A 168 -1.48 -5.33 7.28
C ARG A 168 -0.69 -5.79 6.04
N PRO A 169 0.22 -4.96 5.49
CA PRO A 169 0.97 -5.27 4.27
C PRO A 169 1.66 -6.63 4.31
N ALA A 170 2.25 -7.02 5.44
CA ALA A 170 2.91 -8.32 5.59
C ALA A 170 1.98 -9.53 5.38
N ARG A 171 0.72 -9.44 5.86
CA ARG A 171 -0.28 -10.50 5.62
C ARG A 171 -0.71 -10.53 4.16
N ILE A 172 -0.93 -9.35 3.58
CA ILE A 172 -1.29 -9.20 2.18
C ILE A 172 -0.16 -9.75 1.29
N GLY A 173 1.10 -9.46 1.60
CA GLY A 173 2.28 -9.97 0.89
C GLY A 173 2.40 -11.50 0.96
N ILE A 174 2.16 -12.12 2.12
CA ILE A 174 2.14 -13.59 2.22
C ILE A 174 1.02 -14.18 1.36
N THR A 175 -0.19 -13.62 1.43
CA THR A 175 -1.32 -14.13 0.66
C THR A 175 -1.17 -13.86 -0.84
N LEU A 176 -0.53 -12.75 -1.23
CA LEU A 176 -0.14 -12.49 -2.60
C LEU A 176 0.84 -13.55 -3.10
N ARG A 177 1.88 -13.86 -2.32
CA ARG A 177 2.83 -14.92 -2.66
C ARG A 177 2.11 -16.26 -2.89
N ASP A 178 1.22 -16.63 -1.98
CA ASP A 178 0.47 -17.87 -2.08
C ASP A 178 -0.51 -17.85 -3.29
N ALA A 179 -1.11 -16.69 -3.59
CA ALA A 179 -1.97 -16.50 -4.76
C ALA A 179 -1.18 -16.55 -6.09
N THR A 180 0.04 -16.00 -6.14
CA THR A 180 0.95 -16.09 -7.28
C THR A 180 1.32 -17.54 -7.59
N ILE A 181 1.61 -18.33 -6.54
CA ILE A 181 1.86 -19.77 -6.69
C ILE A 181 0.61 -20.47 -7.23
N GLN A 182 -0.57 -20.17 -6.68
CA GLN A 182 -1.83 -20.77 -7.13
C GLN A 182 -2.20 -20.43 -8.58
N SER A 183 -1.84 -19.23 -9.05
CA SER A 183 -2.11 -18.80 -10.42
C SER A 183 -1.05 -19.23 -11.42
N ASN A 184 0.07 -19.82 -10.97
CA ASN A 184 1.28 -20.02 -11.77
C ASN A 184 1.77 -18.73 -12.44
N ALA A 185 1.62 -17.59 -11.77
CA ALA A 185 2.07 -16.31 -12.30
C ALA A 185 3.58 -16.14 -12.13
N ASP A 186 4.19 -15.26 -12.93
CA ASP A 186 5.63 -15.01 -12.83
C ASP A 186 5.99 -14.35 -11.48
N SER A 187 7.20 -14.66 -10.99
CA SER A 187 7.86 -14.03 -9.86
C SER A 187 8.00 -12.50 -10.01
N ALA A 188 8.12 -12.00 -11.25
CA ALA A 188 8.10 -10.57 -11.55
C ALA A 188 6.76 -9.92 -11.17
N THR A 189 5.63 -10.60 -11.46
CA THR A 189 4.29 -10.14 -11.11
C THR A 189 4.10 -10.03 -9.60
N LEU A 190 4.60 -11.00 -8.83
CA LEU A 190 4.60 -10.91 -7.36
C LEU A 190 5.39 -9.71 -6.85
N SER A 191 6.60 -9.51 -7.38
CA SER A 191 7.49 -8.41 -6.94
C SER A 191 6.83 -7.06 -7.20
N MET A 192 6.26 -6.87 -8.39
CA MET A 192 5.50 -5.66 -8.74
C MET A 192 4.31 -5.43 -7.80
N LEU A 193 3.53 -6.47 -7.50
CA LEU A 193 2.35 -6.35 -6.63
C LEU A 193 2.75 -6.00 -5.19
N ILE A 194 3.87 -6.53 -4.69
CA ILE A 194 4.42 -6.18 -3.38
C ILE A 194 4.89 -4.73 -3.38
N ASP A 195 5.68 -4.31 -4.36
CA ASP A 195 6.18 -2.93 -4.47
C ASP A 195 5.02 -1.91 -4.55
N TRP A 196 3.96 -2.27 -5.28
CA TRP A 196 2.77 -1.42 -5.40
C TRP A 196 1.97 -1.31 -4.09
N ILE A 197 1.85 -2.41 -3.34
CA ILE A 197 1.18 -2.44 -2.02
C ILE A 197 2.00 -1.67 -0.97
N ASP A 198 3.32 -1.85 -0.96
CA ASP A 198 4.24 -1.17 -0.06
C ASP A 198 4.39 0.33 -0.40
N GLY A 199 4.12 0.72 -1.65
CA GLY A 199 4.12 2.10 -2.14
C GLY A 199 2.89 2.94 -1.77
N ASP A 200 2.11 2.55 -0.76
CA ASP A 200 0.84 3.19 -0.37
C ASP A 200 -0.18 3.33 -1.52
N LEU A 201 -0.16 2.40 -2.49
CA LEU A 201 -1.04 2.40 -3.67
C LEU A 201 -0.90 3.63 -4.60
N GLN A 202 0.26 4.30 -4.59
CA GLN A 202 0.53 5.40 -5.52
C GLN A 202 0.57 4.91 -6.99
N GLU A 203 0.03 5.72 -7.90
CA GLU A 203 -0.11 5.38 -9.34
C GLU A 203 1.24 5.03 -9.99
N ASP A 204 2.29 5.71 -9.53
CA ASP A 204 3.68 5.65 -9.99
C ASP A 204 4.43 4.37 -9.54
N ALA A 205 3.85 3.55 -8.67
CA ALA A 205 4.42 2.26 -8.29
C ALA A 205 4.03 1.10 -9.24
N ILE A 206 3.03 1.29 -10.10
CA ILE A 206 2.76 0.35 -11.20
C ILE A 206 3.57 0.79 -12.42
N PRO A 207 4.38 -0.09 -13.04
CA PRO A 207 5.15 0.27 -14.23
C PRO A 207 4.25 0.77 -15.38
N GLU A 208 4.51 1.99 -15.85
CA GLU A 208 3.69 2.68 -16.87
C GLU A 208 3.53 1.91 -18.20
N HIS A 209 4.35 0.87 -18.44
CA HIS A 209 4.44 0.15 -19.70
C HIS A 209 4.17 -1.35 -19.58
N LEU A 210 3.36 -1.76 -18.59
CA LEU A 210 2.94 -3.16 -18.48
C LEU A 210 2.16 -3.62 -19.74
N PRO A 211 2.54 -4.74 -20.38
CA PRO A 211 1.72 -5.43 -21.36
C PRO A 211 0.36 -5.82 -20.78
N LEU A 212 -0.66 -5.92 -21.63
CA LEU A 212 -2.02 -6.25 -21.20
C LEU A 212 -2.10 -7.64 -20.53
N ASP A 213 -1.29 -8.60 -20.97
CA ASP A 213 -1.27 -9.93 -20.38
C ASP A 213 -0.66 -9.95 -18.98
N GLU A 214 0.35 -9.11 -18.73
CA GLU A 214 0.90 -8.89 -17.37
C GLU A 214 -0.11 -8.17 -16.47
N MET A 215 -0.87 -7.21 -17.00
CA MET A 215 -1.96 -6.55 -16.26
C MET A 215 -3.04 -7.56 -15.84
N ARG A 216 -3.44 -8.44 -16.76
CA ARG A 216 -4.41 -9.52 -16.49
C ARG A 216 -3.88 -10.51 -15.47
N GLU A 217 -2.62 -10.90 -15.59
CA GLU A 217 -1.97 -11.79 -14.64
C GLU A 217 -1.94 -11.18 -13.23
N ALA A 218 -1.51 -9.92 -13.12
CA ALA A 218 -1.50 -9.18 -11.87
C ALA A 218 -2.90 -9.05 -11.25
N LEU A 219 -3.91 -8.71 -12.06
CA LEU A 219 -5.30 -8.65 -11.60
C LEU A 219 -5.81 -10.01 -11.12
N ARG A 220 -5.44 -11.10 -11.82
CA ARG A 220 -5.80 -12.47 -11.45
C ARG A 220 -5.18 -12.88 -10.11
N VAL A 221 -3.89 -12.60 -9.92
CA VAL A 221 -3.19 -12.83 -8.64
C VAL A 221 -3.89 -12.06 -7.53
N PHE A 222 -4.21 -10.79 -7.76
CA PHE A 222 -4.86 -9.93 -6.77
C PHE A 222 -6.27 -10.41 -6.42
N TYR A 223 -7.04 -10.82 -7.42
CA TYR A 223 -8.37 -11.39 -7.25
C TYR A 223 -8.33 -12.71 -6.44
N LEU A 224 -7.36 -13.58 -6.70
CA LEU A 224 -7.15 -14.80 -5.93
C LEU A 224 -6.74 -14.50 -4.49
N CYS A 225 -5.84 -13.53 -4.29
CA CYS A 225 -5.47 -13.03 -2.97
C CYS A 225 -6.72 -12.57 -2.19
N MET A 226 -7.55 -11.71 -2.79
CA MET A 226 -8.81 -11.28 -2.18
C MET A 226 -9.77 -12.44 -1.92
N SER A 227 -9.87 -13.40 -2.85
CA SER A 227 -10.73 -14.58 -2.71
C SER A 227 -10.31 -15.45 -1.53
N ASN A 228 -9.00 -15.59 -1.31
CA ASN A 228 -8.43 -16.35 -0.19
C ASN A 228 -8.64 -15.65 1.16
N LEU A 229 -8.73 -14.31 1.17
CA LEU A 229 -8.81 -13.52 2.39
C LEU A 229 -10.25 -13.14 2.80
N ALA A 230 -11.06 -12.71 1.84
CA ALA A 230 -12.43 -12.22 2.05
C ALA A 230 -13.51 -13.15 1.49
N GLY A 231 -13.12 -14.24 0.82
CA GLY A 231 -14.03 -15.18 0.17
C GLY A 231 -14.38 -14.79 -1.28
N ARG A 232 -14.66 -15.81 -2.10
CA ARG A 232 -14.90 -15.67 -3.55
C ARG A 232 -16.02 -14.67 -3.90
N SER A 233 -17.15 -14.72 -3.20
CA SER A 233 -18.28 -13.82 -3.48
C SER A 233 -17.95 -12.35 -3.21
N SER A 234 -17.27 -12.06 -2.10
CA SER A 234 -16.83 -10.69 -1.76
C SER A 234 -15.79 -10.19 -2.76
N ALA A 235 -14.86 -11.06 -3.17
CA ALA A 235 -13.85 -10.71 -4.17
C ALA A 235 -14.48 -10.39 -5.53
N ALA A 236 -15.44 -11.20 -5.98
CA ALA A 236 -16.16 -10.99 -7.24
C ALA A 236 -16.99 -9.71 -7.23
N GLN A 237 -17.69 -9.43 -6.13
CA GLN A 237 -18.44 -8.18 -5.97
C GLN A 237 -17.51 -6.96 -6.06
N THR A 238 -16.39 -7.00 -5.33
CA THR A 238 -15.43 -5.90 -5.30
C THR A 238 -14.81 -5.66 -6.67
N LEU A 239 -14.49 -6.73 -7.43
CA LEU A 239 -14.02 -6.63 -8.80
C LEU A 239 -15.06 -6.00 -9.72
N ALA A 240 -16.33 -6.39 -9.60
CA ALA A 240 -17.41 -5.80 -10.39
C ALA A 240 -17.60 -4.30 -10.09
N GLU A 241 -17.54 -3.92 -8.80
CA GLU A 241 -17.56 -2.51 -8.37
C GLU A 241 -16.38 -1.73 -8.97
N ALA A 242 -15.17 -2.30 -8.93
CA ALA A 242 -13.96 -1.71 -9.50
C ALA A 242 -14.05 -1.50 -11.01
N LEU A 243 -14.55 -2.50 -11.76
CA LEU A 243 -14.73 -2.40 -13.21
C LEU A 243 -15.81 -1.38 -13.59
N LYS A 244 -16.89 -1.30 -12.81
CA LYS A 244 -17.93 -0.29 -13.00
C LYS A 244 -17.40 1.11 -12.76
N LEU A 245 -16.56 1.29 -11.74
CA LEU A 245 -15.89 2.56 -11.47
C LEU A 245 -14.93 2.93 -12.59
N ALA A 246 -14.14 1.98 -13.09
CA ALA A 246 -13.24 2.24 -14.22
C ALA A 246 -14.01 2.54 -15.52
N ALA A 247 -15.26 2.06 -15.66
CA ALA A 247 -16.10 2.35 -16.82
C ALA A 247 -16.62 3.80 -16.88
N THR A 248 -16.53 4.57 -15.78
CA THR A 248 -16.92 6.00 -15.77
C THR A 248 -15.79 6.92 -16.22
N LEU A 249 -14.58 6.40 -16.39
CA LEU A 249 -13.42 7.15 -16.87
C LEU A 249 -13.56 7.54 -18.34
N HIS A 250 -12.94 8.67 -18.73
CA HIS A 250 -12.91 9.08 -20.14
C HIS A 250 -12.16 8.05 -21.00
N GLU A 251 -11.14 7.43 -20.42
CA GLU A 251 -10.30 6.36 -20.97
C GLU A 251 -11.12 5.11 -21.34
N ALA A 252 -12.27 4.88 -20.69
CA ALA A 252 -13.15 3.75 -20.97
C ALA A 252 -13.73 3.76 -22.39
N GLN A 253 -13.75 4.94 -23.04
CA GLN A 253 -14.15 5.09 -24.44
C GLN A 253 -13.11 4.47 -25.41
N ARG A 254 -11.84 4.36 -24.98
CA ARG A 254 -10.73 3.85 -25.79
C ARG A 254 -10.35 2.41 -25.43
N PHE A 255 -10.50 2.04 -24.16
CA PHE A 255 -10.28 0.68 -23.70
C PHE A 255 -11.40 0.26 -22.75
N ALA A 256 -12.09 -0.82 -23.05
CA ALA A 256 -13.18 -1.29 -22.19
C ALA A 256 -12.60 -2.01 -20.94
N PRO A 257 -12.96 -1.63 -19.70
CA PRO A 257 -12.43 -2.26 -18.48
C PRO A 257 -12.59 -3.77 -18.43
N LYS A 258 -13.66 -4.32 -19.03
CA LYS A 258 -13.91 -5.75 -19.16
C LYS A 258 -12.81 -6.53 -19.88
N LEU A 259 -11.95 -5.86 -20.65
CA LEU A 259 -10.83 -6.49 -21.35
C LEU A 259 -9.66 -6.83 -20.42
N LEU A 260 -9.69 -6.38 -19.16
CA LEU A 260 -8.72 -6.72 -18.11
C LEU A 260 -8.97 -8.09 -17.45
N VAL A 261 -10.15 -8.67 -17.64
CA VAL A 261 -10.56 -9.94 -17.00
C VAL A 261 -10.59 -11.07 -18.03
#